data_AF-A0A661QFJ6-F1
#
_entry.id   AF-A0A661QFJ6-F1
#
_cell.length_a   1.000
_cell.length_b   1.000
_cell.length_c   1.000
_cell.angle_alpha   90.00
_cell.angle_beta   90.00
_cell.angle_gamma   90.00
#
_symmetry.space_group_name_H-M   'P 1'
#
loop_
_entity.id
_entity.type
_entity.pdbx_description
1 polymer ?
#
loop_
_entity_poly.entity_id
_entity_poly.type
_entity_poly.pdbx_seq_one_letter_code
_entity_poly.pdbx_strand_id
1 'polypeptide(L)'
;MELVPCPNCHSFFFPRNSLQIFCSAPACQRARKSLWQKEKLVTDPDYKGDQQLSKNKWAQNNPDYWKRYRERNPEKAQRNRDLQKIRNLKKNDVVESSETSKTVGIAKMDASEAMQGKPSGLSGEYWMVPTVAKMDPVKVYLSVLVPVSP
;
A
#
# COMPACT_ATOMS: atom_id res chain seq x y z
N MET A 1 12.19 33.03 -17.81
CA MET A 1 11.71 32.09 -16.78
C MET A 1 10.21 32.00 -16.93
N GLU A 2 9.70 30.86 -17.35
CA GLU A 2 8.27 30.65 -17.56
C GLU A 2 7.62 30.09 -16.29
N LEU A 3 6.36 30.44 -16.09
CA LEU A 3 5.54 29.87 -15.02
C LEU A 3 5.12 28.46 -15.41
N VAL A 4 5.35 27.50 -14.52
CA VAL A 4 4.93 26.11 -14.73
C VAL A 4 3.87 25.72 -13.68
N PRO A 5 2.85 24.92 -14.04
CA PRO A 5 1.84 24.48 -13.09
C PRO A 5 2.39 23.38 -12.16
N CYS A 6 2.11 23.48 -10.86
CA CYS A 6 2.46 22.45 -9.89
C CYS A 6 1.46 21.28 -9.92
N PRO A 7 1.88 20.01 -10.11
CA PRO A 7 0.95 18.87 -10.15
C PRO A 7 0.17 18.59 -8.86
N ASN A 8 0.62 19.12 -7.72
CA ASN A 8 -0.04 18.86 -6.43
C ASN A 8 -1.05 19.93 -6.02
N CYS A 9 -0.73 21.21 -6.23
CA CYS A 9 -1.59 22.32 -5.81
C CYS A 9 -2.18 23.12 -6.97
N HIS A 10 -1.81 22.78 -8.22
CA HIS A 10 -2.23 23.42 -9.46
C HIS A 10 -1.90 24.92 -9.57
N SER A 11 -1.21 25.50 -8.58
CA SER A 11 -0.70 26.86 -8.64
C SER A 11 0.50 26.93 -9.57
N PHE A 12 0.58 28.00 -10.34
CA PHE A 12 1.75 28.32 -11.15
C PHE A 12 2.90 28.82 -10.28
N PHE A 13 4.13 28.43 -10.62
CA PHE A 13 5.33 28.88 -9.92
C PHE A 13 6.52 29.02 -10.87
N PHE A 14 7.52 29.81 -10.47
CA PHE A 14 8.78 29.90 -11.18
C PHE A 14 9.73 28.80 -10.71
N PRO A 15 10.13 27.85 -11.58
CA PRO A 15 11.06 26.79 -11.21
C PRO A 15 12.47 27.35 -11.04
N ARG A 16 13.17 26.94 -9.97
CA ARG A 16 14.56 27.36 -9.70
C ARG A 16 15.58 26.62 -10.58
N ASN A 17 15.20 25.46 -11.12
CA ASN A 17 15.98 24.69 -12.06
C ASN A 17 15.03 23.97 -13.04
N SER A 18 15.55 23.53 -14.18
CA SER A 18 14.77 22.87 -15.23
C SER A 18 14.08 21.57 -14.79
N LEU A 19 14.55 20.94 -13.71
CA LEU A 19 14.01 19.68 -13.18
C LEU A 19 12.96 19.90 -12.08
N GLN A 20 12.67 21.15 -11.70
CA GLN A 20 11.74 21.44 -10.62
C GLN A 20 10.29 21.38 -11.12
N ILE A 21 9.64 20.24 -10.90
CA ILE A 21 8.24 19.99 -11.29
C ILE A 21 7.23 20.45 -10.22
N PHE A 22 7.60 20.41 -8.94
CA PHE A 22 6.72 20.81 -7.83
C PHE A 22 7.13 22.17 -7.26
N CYS A 23 6.14 22.97 -6.88
CA CYS A 23 6.41 24.25 -6.20
C CYS A 23 7.07 24.03 -4.83
N SER A 24 7.65 25.09 -4.27
CA SER A 24 8.40 25.01 -3.00
C SER A 24 7.55 24.79 -1.75
N ALA A 25 6.21 24.78 -1.87
CA ALA A 25 5.31 24.60 -0.74
C ALA A 25 5.57 23.26 -0.03
N PRO A 26 5.58 23.21 1.32
CA PRO A 26 5.89 21.98 2.05
C PRO A 26 4.99 20.79 1.70
N ALA A 27 3.70 21.03 1.45
CA ALA A 27 2.76 19.99 1.04
C ALA A 27 3.14 19.38 -0.33
N CYS A 28 3.47 20.23 -1.31
CA CYS A 28 3.87 19.81 -2.65
C CYS A 28 5.22 19.08 -2.64
N GLN A 29 6.16 19.51 -1.79
CA GLN A 29 7.43 18.81 -1.62
C GLN A 29 7.28 17.44 -0.95
N ARG A 30 6.34 17.29 -0.01
CA ARG A 30 5.97 15.97 0.55
C ARG A 30 5.37 15.07 -0.53
N ALA A 31 4.46 15.61 -1.36
CA ALA A 31 3.87 14.88 -2.47
C ALA A 31 4.93 14.39 -3.47
N ARG A 32 5.86 15.28 -3.86
CA ARG A 32 7.00 14.93 -4.73
C ARG A 32 7.84 13.78 -4.15
N LYS A 33 8.23 13.87 -2.88
CA LYS A 33 9.02 12.82 -2.21
C LYS A 33 8.26 11.50 -2.13
N SER A 34 6.96 11.56 -1.87
CA SER A 34 6.11 10.37 -1.84
C SER A 34 5.99 9.71 -3.22
N LEU A 35 5.83 10.50 -4.29
CA LEU A 35 5.78 9.99 -5.66
C LEU A 35 7.10 9.30 -6.02
N TRP A 36 8.22 9.98 -5.80
CA TRP A 36 9.55 9.40 -6.03
C TRP A 36 9.77 8.10 -5.26
N GLN A 37 9.34 8.04 -4.00
CA GLN A 37 9.47 6.83 -3.20
C GLN A 37 8.62 5.68 -3.76
N LYS A 38 7.40 5.96 -4.22
CA LYS A 38 6.53 4.96 -4.85
C LYS A 38 7.15 4.43 -6.14
N GLU A 39 7.63 5.33 -7.00
CA GLU A 39 8.32 4.97 -8.25
C GLU A 39 9.53 4.10 -7.94
N LYS A 40 10.38 4.51 -6.99
CA LYS A 40 11.55 3.73 -6.60
C LYS A 40 11.21 2.35 -6.08
N LEU A 41 10.18 2.20 -5.26
CA LEU A 41 9.75 0.89 -4.78
C LEU A 41 9.23 -0.03 -5.90
N VAL A 42 8.78 0.52 -7.02
CA VAL A 42 8.31 -0.26 -8.19
C VAL A 42 9.47 -0.58 -9.14
N THR A 43 10.34 0.39 -9.41
CA THR A 43 11.40 0.26 -10.41
C THR A 43 12.64 -0.45 -9.88
N ASP A 44 12.88 -0.39 -8.57
CA ASP A 44 14.12 -0.83 -7.94
C ASP A 44 13.82 -1.93 -6.89
N PRO A 45 13.98 -3.21 -7.24
CA PRO A 45 13.68 -4.32 -6.33
C PRO A 45 14.64 -4.35 -5.14
N ASP A 46 15.90 -3.97 -5.33
CA ASP A 46 16.93 -3.98 -4.29
C ASP A 46 16.67 -2.88 -3.25
N TYR A 47 16.17 -1.71 -3.69
CA TYR A 47 15.81 -0.60 -2.80
C TYR A 47 14.87 -1.01 -1.66
N LYS A 48 13.92 -1.92 -1.92
CA LYS A 48 13.01 -2.44 -0.90
C LYS A 48 13.77 -3.31 0.13
N GLY A 49 14.65 -4.18 -0.35
CA GLY A 49 15.47 -5.06 0.48
C GLY A 49 16.42 -4.28 1.38
N ASP A 50 17.14 -3.30 0.80
CA ASP A 50 18.07 -2.43 1.53
C ASP A 50 17.36 -1.61 2.61
N GLN A 51 16.17 -1.09 2.30
CA GLN A 51 15.38 -0.36 3.27
C GLN A 51 14.97 -1.25 4.45
N GLN A 52 14.60 -2.51 4.20
CA GLN A 52 14.25 -3.46 5.25
C GLN A 52 15.48 -3.83 6.08
N LEU A 53 16.62 -4.12 5.44
CA LEU A 53 17.87 -4.44 6.12
C LEU A 53 18.34 -3.29 7.01
N SER A 54 18.27 -2.05 6.51
CA SER A 54 18.61 -0.86 7.26
C SER A 54 17.72 -0.67 8.49
N LYS A 55 16.40 -0.82 8.33
CA LYS A 55 15.45 -0.78 9.46
C LYS A 55 15.75 -1.85 10.51
N ASN A 56 16.04 -3.07 10.08
CA ASN A 56 16.36 -4.18 10.97
C ASN A 56 17.66 -3.93 11.73
N LYS A 57 18.73 -3.54 11.04
CA LYS A 57 20.01 -3.18 11.66
C LYS A 57 19.83 -2.05 12.68
N TRP A 58 19.07 -1.01 12.32
CA TRP A 58 18.81 0.09 13.24
C TRP A 58 18.03 -0.37 14.48
N ALA A 59 17.00 -1.21 14.31
CA ALA A 59 16.22 -1.74 15.42
C ALA A 59 17.04 -2.65 16.35
N GLN A 60 17.91 -3.50 15.78
CA GLN A 60 18.84 -4.34 16.54
C GLN A 60 19.83 -3.50 17.37
N ASN A 61 20.33 -2.41 16.79
CA ASN A 61 21.23 -1.49 17.48
C ASN A 61 20.51 -0.60 18.51
N ASN A 62 19.18 -0.51 18.47
CA ASN A 62 18.38 0.41 19.28
C ASN A 62 17.13 -0.26 19.89
N PRO A 63 17.28 -1.37 20.64
CA PRO A 63 16.15 -2.21 21.06
C PRO A 63 15.12 -1.48 21.92
N ASP A 64 15.56 -0.59 22.81
CA ASP A 64 14.68 0.14 23.73
C ASP A 64 14.16 1.48 23.18
N TYR A 65 14.59 1.88 21.98
CA TYR A 65 14.36 3.24 21.50
C TYR A 65 12.87 3.60 21.48
N TRP A 66 12.02 2.72 20.95
CA TRP A 66 10.58 3.00 20.84
C TRP A 66 9.87 3.03 22.19
N LYS A 67 10.36 2.29 23.19
CA LYS A 67 9.86 2.37 24.56
C LYS A 67 10.20 3.74 25.16
N ARG A 68 11.48 4.10 25.16
CA ARG A 68 11.98 5.39 25.68
C ARG A 68 11.41 6.59 24.92
N TYR A 69 11.19 6.47 23.62
CA TYR A 69 10.57 7.53 22.82
C TYR A 69 9.12 7.78 23.25
N ARG A 70 8.33 6.72 23.47
CA ARG A 70 6.93 6.83 23.90
C ARG A 70 6.80 7.36 25.32
N GLU A 71 7.68 6.94 26.23
CA GLU A 71 7.76 7.47 27.60
C GLU A 71 8.05 8.97 27.60
N ARG A 72 8.99 9.43 26.75
CA ARG A 72 9.32 10.86 26.61
C ARG A 72 8.29 11.68 25.84
N ASN A 73 7.43 11.05 25.03
CA ASN A 73 6.44 11.73 24.20
C ASN A 73 5.03 11.16 24.41
N PRO A 74 4.48 11.22 25.65
CA PRO A 74 3.23 10.56 25.99
C PRO A 74 2.03 11.09 25.19
N GLU A 75 1.98 12.40 24.93
CA GLU A 75 0.95 13.05 24.12
C GLU A 75 0.93 12.50 22.68
N LYS A 76 2.10 12.45 22.01
CA LYS A 76 2.22 11.91 20.64
C LYS A 76 1.88 10.43 20.61
N ALA A 77 2.31 9.68 21.62
CA ALA A 77 1.98 8.25 21.73
C ALA A 77 0.46 8.05 21.87
N GLN A 78 -0.22 8.86 22.67
CA GLN A 78 -1.66 8.79 22.85
C GLN A 78 -2.40 9.18 21.56
N ARG A 79 -2.06 10.31 20.94
CA ARG A 79 -2.63 10.72 19.65
C ARG A 79 -2.49 9.62 18.60
N ASN A 80 -1.32 8.99 18.49
CA ASN A 80 -1.10 7.90 17.53
C ASN A 80 -1.96 6.67 17.84
N ARG A 81 -2.18 6.33 19.12
CA ARG A 81 -3.10 5.26 19.53
C ARG A 81 -4.53 5.56 19.12
N ASP A 82 -5.01 6.79 19.35
CA ASP A 82 -6.39 7.17 19.03
C ASP A 82 -6.62 7.22 17.51
N LEU A 83 -5.66 7.74 16.74
CA LEU A 83 -5.71 7.70 15.27
C LEU A 83 -5.65 6.26 14.73
N GLN A 84 -4.95 5.34 15.41
CA GLN A 84 -4.96 3.93 15.05
C GLN A 84 -6.34 3.31 15.29
N LYS A 85 -7.03 3.64 16.39
CA LYS A 85 -8.40 3.17 16.64
C LYS A 85 -9.35 3.63 15.53
N ILE A 86 -9.30 4.91 15.17
CA ILE A 86 -10.13 5.48 14.09
C ILE A 86 -9.86 4.75 12.75
N ARG A 87 -8.60 4.49 12.41
CA ARG A 87 -8.24 3.75 11.19
C ARG A 87 -8.74 2.31 11.22
N ASN A 88 -8.67 1.65 12.37
CA ASN A 88 -9.17 0.28 12.52
C ASN A 88 -10.68 0.21 12.36
N LEU A 89 -11.42 1.16 12.94
CA LEU A 89 -12.88 1.25 12.80
C LEU A 89 -13.30 1.45 11.34
N LYS A 90 -12.71 2.44 10.65
CA LYS A 90 -12.98 2.67 9.22
C LYS A 90 -12.71 1.46 8.33
N LYS A 91 -11.72 0.63 8.68
CA LYS A 91 -11.42 -0.59 7.94
C LYS A 91 -12.51 -1.64 8.12
N ASN A 92 -13.14 -1.70 9.29
CA ASN A 92 -14.24 -2.63 9.54
C ASN A 92 -15.51 -2.21 8.79
N ASP A 93 -15.85 -0.91 8.77
CA ASP A 93 -17.02 -0.40 8.02
C ASP A 93 -16.92 -0.67 6.50
N VAL A 94 -15.71 -0.59 5.94
CA VAL A 94 -15.46 -0.92 4.52
C VAL A 94 -15.54 -2.43 4.27
N VAL A 95 -15.25 -3.26 5.27
CA VAL A 95 -15.34 -4.73 5.16
C VAL A 95 -16.78 -5.23 5.32
N GLU A 96 -17.63 -4.52 6.08
CA GLU A 96 -19.04 -4.88 6.26
C GLU A 96 -19.91 -4.61 5.02
N SER A 97 -19.45 -3.74 4.12
CA SER A 97 -20.08 -3.47 2.81
C SER A 97 -19.54 -4.33 1.66
N SER A 98 -18.56 -5.19 1.92
CA SER A 98 -18.05 -6.17 0.96
C SER A 98 -18.08 -7.57 1.58
N GLU A 99 -19.12 -8.35 1.29
CA GLU A 99 -19.16 -9.79 1.57
C GLU A 99 -18.06 -10.51 0.77
N THR A 100 -16.80 -10.40 1.22
CA THR A 100 -15.61 -11.21 0.87
C THR A 100 -14.33 -10.45 1.28
N SER A 101 -14.15 -10.20 2.57
CA SER A 101 -12.80 -9.99 3.10
C SER A 101 -12.72 -10.46 4.54
N LYS A 102 -12.67 -11.79 4.69
CA LYS A 102 -12.14 -12.40 5.91
C LYS A 102 -10.71 -11.85 6.10
N THR A 103 -10.59 -11.02 7.13
CA THR A 103 -9.39 -10.78 7.94
C THR A 103 -8.15 -10.22 7.22
N VAL A 104 -8.03 -8.89 7.20
CA VAL A 104 -6.73 -8.26 7.50
C VAL A 104 -6.90 -7.41 8.75
N GLY A 105 -7.31 -8.08 9.83
CA GLY A 105 -6.99 -7.57 11.17
C GLY A 105 -5.47 -7.52 11.29
N ILE A 106 -4.94 -6.53 12.02
CA ILE A 106 -3.56 -6.62 12.48
C ILE A 106 -3.52 -7.88 13.34
N ALA A 107 -3.02 -8.98 12.77
CA ALA A 107 -2.91 -10.22 13.49
C ALA A 107 -2.07 -9.95 14.75
N LYS A 108 -2.68 -10.16 15.92
CA LYS A 108 -1.92 -10.58 17.08
C LYS A 108 -1.38 -11.96 16.67
N MET A 109 -0.07 -12.06 16.52
CA MET A 109 0.59 -13.35 16.34
C MET A 109 0.35 -14.16 17.60
N ASP A 110 -0.72 -14.95 17.63
CA ASP A 110 -0.97 -16.11 18.49
C ASP A 110 -2.27 -16.78 17.97
N ALA A 111 -2.19 -17.42 16.80
CA ALA A 111 -3.14 -18.45 16.35
C ALA A 111 -2.58 -19.15 15.09
N SER A 112 -2.12 -20.37 15.26
CA SER A 112 -1.71 -21.32 14.22
C SER A 112 -2.94 -21.91 13.50
N GLU A 113 -2.88 -22.05 12.17
CA GLU A 113 -2.83 -23.36 11.48
C GLU A 113 -2.94 -23.21 9.95
N ALA A 114 -2.25 -24.11 9.26
CA ALA A 114 -2.12 -24.19 7.82
C ALA A 114 -3.40 -24.72 7.15
N MET A 115 -3.72 -24.19 5.97
CA MET A 115 -4.59 -24.89 5.00
C MET A 115 -3.72 -25.33 3.83
N GLN A 116 -3.19 -26.55 3.97
CA GLN A 116 -2.64 -27.35 2.88
C GLN A 116 -3.76 -27.74 1.91
N GLY A 117 -3.50 -27.64 0.61
CA GLY A 117 -4.16 -28.48 -0.41
C GLY A 117 -5.25 -27.84 -1.27
N LYS A 118 -4.88 -27.35 -2.46
CA LYS A 118 -5.50 -27.79 -3.74
C LYS A 118 -4.67 -27.34 -4.95
N PRO A 119 -4.64 -28.13 -6.05
CA PRO A 119 -3.69 -27.99 -7.13
C PRO A 119 -4.13 -26.97 -8.17
N SER A 120 -3.12 -26.47 -8.87
CA SER A 120 -3.15 -25.63 -10.06
C SER A 120 -4.12 -26.12 -11.15
N GLY A 121 -5.08 -25.29 -11.52
CA GLY A 121 -5.90 -25.47 -12.72
C GLY A 121 -7.07 -24.49 -12.77
N LEU A 122 -6.96 -23.43 -13.58
CA LEU A 122 -7.97 -22.37 -13.76
C LEU A 122 -9.18 -22.83 -14.60
N SER A 123 -9.74 -24.02 -14.31
CA SER A 123 -10.91 -24.56 -15.01
C SER A 123 -12.17 -24.40 -14.17
N GLY A 124 -13.22 -23.78 -14.70
CA GLY A 124 -14.45 -23.52 -13.97
C GLY A 124 -15.35 -22.45 -14.60
N GLU A 125 -16.48 -22.19 -13.92
CA GLU A 125 -17.40 -21.10 -14.26
C GLU A 125 -16.92 -19.78 -13.66
N TYR A 126 -16.87 -18.73 -14.49
CA TYR A 126 -16.42 -17.41 -14.09
C TYR A 126 -17.40 -16.34 -14.56
N TRP A 127 -17.58 -15.31 -13.75
CA TRP A 127 -18.32 -14.11 -14.13
C TRP A 127 -17.32 -13.01 -14.47
N MET A 128 -17.33 -12.54 -15.70
CA MET A 128 -16.55 -11.37 -16.09
C MET A 128 -17.35 -10.11 -15.81
N VAL A 129 -16.84 -9.30 -14.86
CA VAL A 129 -17.44 -8.03 -14.46
C VAL A 129 -16.56 -6.89 -14.98
N PRO A 130 -17.04 -6.06 -15.92
CA PRO A 130 -16.24 -4.97 -16.47
C PRO A 130 -15.99 -3.88 -15.42
N THR A 131 -14.72 -3.53 -15.21
CA THR A 131 -14.30 -2.62 -14.12
C THR A 131 -14.37 -1.14 -14.51
N VAL A 132 -14.52 -0.83 -15.81
CA VAL A 132 -14.38 0.54 -16.34
C VAL A 132 -15.69 1.10 -16.91
N ALA A 133 -16.71 0.27 -17.16
CA ALA A 133 -18.02 0.74 -17.64
C ALA A 133 -19.17 -0.07 -17.00
N LYS A 134 -20.30 0.60 -16.71
CA LYS A 134 -21.54 0.00 -16.19
C LYS A 134 -22.18 -0.90 -17.25
N MET A 135 -21.70 -2.13 -17.39
CA MET A 135 -22.40 -3.19 -18.12
C MET A 135 -22.57 -4.41 -17.22
N ASP A 136 -23.63 -5.16 -17.44
CA ASP A 136 -23.96 -6.34 -16.65
C ASP A 136 -22.93 -7.46 -16.87
N PRO A 137 -22.57 -8.21 -15.82
CA PRO A 137 -21.53 -9.21 -15.90
C PRO A 137 -21.94 -10.43 -16.74
N VAL A 138 -20.99 -10.93 -17.52
CA VAL A 138 -21.20 -12.05 -18.45
C VAL A 138 -20.60 -13.33 -17.87
N LYS A 139 -21.38 -14.41 -17.86
CA LYS A 139 -20.92 -15.74 -17.43
C LYS A 139 -20.14 -16.42 -18.54
N VAL A 140 -18.94 -16.90 -18.24
CA VAL A 140 -18.08 -17.65 -19.16
C VAL A 140 -17.53 -18.91 -18.50
N TYR A 141 -17.27 -19.95 -19.28
CA TYR A 141 -16.66 -21.20 -18.82
C TYR A 141 -15.26 -21.35 -19.42
N LEU A 142 -14.26 -21.52 -18.56
CA LEU A 142 -12.87 -21.74 -18.97
C LEU A 142 -12.51 -23.21 -18.72
N SER A 143 -12.00 -23.89 -19.74
CA SER A 143 -11.47 -25.25 -19.64
C SER A 143 -10.04 -25.29 -20.16
N VAL A 144 -9.15 -25.94 -19.40
CA VAL A 144 -7.76 -26.14 -19.81
C VAL A 144 -7.67 -27.47 -20.54
N LEU A 145 -7.35 -27.42 -21.83
CA LEU A 145 -7.08 -28.64 -22.61
C LEU A 145 -5.62 -29.04 -22.39
N VAL A 146 -5.41 -30.22 -21.81
CA VAL A 146 -4.08 -30.81 -21.65
C VAL A 146 -3.70 -31.43 -23.01
N PRO A 147 -2.52 -31.09 -23.59
CA PRO A 147 -2.11 -31.68 -24.86
C PRO A 147 -1.75 -33.15 -24.64
N VAL A 148 -2.45 -34.04 -25.36
CA VAL A 148 -2.11 -35.47 -25.43
C VAL A 148 -0.94 -35.60 -26.41
N SER A 149 0.19 -36.10 -25.92
CA SER A 149 1.38 -36.37 -26.76
C SER A 149 1.25 -37.76 -27.40
N PRO A 150 1.58 -37.94 -28.70
CA PRO A 150 1.56 -39.24 -29.38
C PRO A 150 2.71 -40.16 -28.97
#